data_AF-A0A8T7BKC2-F1
#
_entry.id   AF-A0A8T7BKC2-F1
#
_cell.length_a   1.000
_cell.length_b   1.000
_cell.length_c   1.000
_cell.angle_alpha   90.00
_cell.angle_beta   90.00
_cell.angle_gamma   90.00
#
_symmetry.space_group_name_H-M   'P 1'
#
loop_
_entity.id
_entity.type
_entity.pdbx_description
1 polymer ?
#
loop_
_entity_poly.entity_id
_entity_poly.type
_entity_poly.pdbx_seq_one_letter_code
_entity_poly.pdbx_strand_id
1 'polypeptide(L)'
;MLKLQVESYPLDKNIYNISLLSITFLILFLFATLVVAQNDVGTDYPAPSYPNFVEINSIDDVMPYAREVARNENAFLGHGLGIAQPGEKVIIVTSTNNYYFSEHRDLFIEAIVRALNERGVETILWHDYEILGVTREQVLEYSQYITSIKGAVNTRGWDNGCSSFTMNDFLETTRPDLHELCNPDLESQMPAHLVDVHRRLSQPGGTSQQNPVIIHVNKYMAENPDVKGVFYGRGGAIWENIEPKEKWLGLFRFDNQWEVMTDARDFPSDVWMLSEEITMEPLGASDKATITDPEGTDVWWTLTEDQAQRWARGVYLRGHLFMFPQEAYGGYGLNVLNYPASVPEYIPAAPIVELNGTVAARASHNGYYSRMVQVW
;
A
#
# COMPACT_ATOMS: atom_id res chain seq x y z
N MET A 1 -7.97 17.18 6.09
CA MET A 1 -7.36 16.23 7.06
C MET A 1 -8.49 15.35 7.56
N LEU A 2 -8.42 14.05 7.25
CA LEU A 2 -9.35 13.04 7.74
C LEU A 2 -9.13 12.86 9.25
N LYS A 3 -10.20 12.84 10.05
CA LYS A 3 -10.11 12.64 11.50
C LYS A 3 -10.84 11.36 11.87
N LEU A 4 -10.08 10.35 12.32
CA LEU A 4 -10.63 9.18 13.00
C LEU A 4 -10.70 9.48 14.50
N GLN A 5 -11.85 9.25 15.10
CA GLN A 5 -12.03 9.21 16.55
C GLN A 5 -12.56 7.85 16.96
N VAL A 6 -11.99 7.31 18.02
CA VAL A 6 -12.31 6.01 18.57
C VAL A 6 -12.71 6.20 20.02
N GLU A 7 -13.89 5.69 20.39
CA GLU A 7 -14.39 5.69 21.76
C GLU A 7 -14.15 4.29 22.37
N SER A 8 -13.84 4.23 23.67
CA SER A 8 -13.50 2.99 24.37
C SER A 8 -14.66 2.52 25.25
N TYR A 9 -14.80 1.20 25.42
CA TYR A 9 -15.74 0.65 26.41
C TYR A 9 -15.53 1.27 27.80
N PRO A 10 -16.61 1.54 28.56
CA PRO A 10 -16.47 1.94 29.94
C PRO A 10 -15.78 0.82 30.72
N LEU A 11 -14.53 1.06 31.15
CA LEU A 11 -13.80 0.15 32.03
C LEU A 11 -14.65 -0.13 33.27
N ASP A 12 -14.97 -1.41 33.49
CA ASP A 12 -15.76 -1.84 34.64
C ASP A 12 -14.96 -1.54 35.92
N LYS A 13 -15.43 -0.55 36.69
CA LYS A 13 -14.71 0.09 37.81
C LYS A 13 -14.48 -0.83 39.03
N ASN A 14 -14.77 -2.13 38.92
CA ASN A 14 -14.90 -3.03 40.06
C ASN A 14 -13.73 -3.99 40.31
N ILE A 15 -12.63 -3.95 39.55
CA ILE A 15 -11.54 -4.94 39.70
C ILE A 15 -10.24 -4.41 40.34
N TYR A 16 -10.09 -3.11 40.62
CA TYR A 16 -8.86 -2.58 41.24
C TYR A 16 -9.12 -1.74 42.49
N ASN A 17 -9.39 -2.39 43.63
CA ASN A 17 -9.55 -1.71 44.93
C ASN A 17 -8.45 -2.00 45.96
N ILE A 18 -7.33 -2.61 45.59
CA ILE A 18 -6.20 -2.84 46.52
C ILE A 18 -4.86 -2.53 45.82
N SER A 19 -4.68 -1.26 45.41
CA SER A 19 -3.37 -0.63 45.09
C SER A 19 -3.50 0.82 44.58
N LEU A 20 -4.74 1.30 44.37
CA LEU A 20 -5.02 2.55 43.67
C LEU A 20 -4.46 3.80 44.37
N LEU A 21 -4.42 3.87 45.71
CA LEU A 21 -3.96 5.10 46.37
C LEU A 21 -2.46 5.42 46.16
N SER A 22 -1.62 4.41 45.97
CA SER A 22 -0.17 4.62 45.76
C SER A 22 0.18 4.81 44.29
N ILE A 23 -0.57 4.19 43.38
CA ILE A 23 -0.37 4.33 41.93
C ILE A 23 -1.00 5.63 41.42
N THR A 24 -2.14 6.07 41.97
CA THR A 24 -2.75 7.36 41.60
C THR A 24 -1.86 8.54 41.96
N PHE A 25 -1.10 8.47 43.07
CA PHE A 25 -0.13 9.53 43.41
C PHE A 25 1.11 9.53 42.50
N LEU A 26 1.57 8.36 42.06
CA LEU A 26 2.69 8.27 41.12
C LEU A 26 2.30 8.68 39.69
N ILE A 27 1.09 8.33 39.25
CA ILE A 27 0.52 8.74 37.95
C ILE A 27 0.21 10.25 37.96
N LEU A 28 -0.33 10.81 39.05
CA LEU A 28 -0.53 12.27 39.13
C LEU A 28 0.80 13.05 39.10
N PHE A 29 1.89 12.50 39.64
CA PHE A 29 3.21 13.14 39.55
C PHE A 29 3.89 12.97 38.19
N LEU A 30 3.65 11.83 37.50
CA LEU A 30 4.14 11.60 36.13
C LEU A 30 3.34 12.38 35.08
N PHE A 31 2.05 12.64 35.30
CA PHE A 31 1.24 13.48 34.41
C PHE A 31 1.34 14.98 34.73
N ALA A 32 1.69 15.37 35.96
CA ALA A 32 1.94 16.79 36.27
C ALA A 32 3.22 17.35 35.61
N THR A 33 4.16 16.50 35.20
CA THR A 33 5.34 16.89 34.40
C THR A 33 5.17 16.61 32.90
N LEU A 34 4.07 15.98 32.50
CA LEU A 34 3.67 15.77 31.10
C LEU A 34 2.39 16.52 30.73
N VAL A 35 2.09 17.60 31.46
CA VAL A 35 1.48 18.77 30.81
C VAL A 35 2.58 19.39 29.94
N VAL A 36 2.88 18.70 28.83
CA VAL A 36 3.28 19.41 27.63
C VAL A 36 2.14 20.38 27.42
N ALA A 37 2.39 21.64 27.70
CA ALA A 37 1.55 22.69 27.18
C ALA A 37 1.32 22.32 25.71
N GLN A 38 0.09 21.94 25.36
CA GLN A 38 -0.48 22.40 24.10
C GLN A 38 -0.47 23.92 24.20
N ASN A 39 0.73 24.49 24.11
CA ASN A 39 0.88 25.72 23.40
C ASN A 39 0.20 25.39 22.08
N ASP A 40 -0.92 26.06 21.82
CA ASP A 40 -1.12 26.68 20.51
C ASP A 40 0.19 27.43 20.20
N VAL A 41 1.23 26.67 19.84
CA VAL A 41 2.22 27.18 18.93
C VAL A 41 1.33 27.44 17.73
N GLY A 42 1.02 28.71 17.51
CA GLY A 42 0.54 29.18 16.21
C GLY A 42 1.60 28.79 15.20
N THR A 43 1.66 27.51 14.86
CA THR A 43 2.39 27.01 13.72
C THR A 43 1.54 27.50 12.58
N ASP A 44 1.91 28.68 12.06
CA ASP A 44 1.72 29.00 10.66
C ASP A 44 2.36 27.85 9.89
N TYR A 45 1.60 26.76 9.71
CA TYR A 45 1.99 25.72 8.78
C TYR A 45 2.16 26.43 7.45
N PRO A 46 3.29 26.22 6.75
CA PRO A 46 3.47 26.82 5.45
C PRO A 46 2.24 26.50 4.61
N ALA A 47 1.78 27.48 3.83
CA ALA A 47 0.69 27.26 2.91
C ALA A 47 1.03 26.01 2.06
N PRO A 48 0.06 25.10 1.81
CA PRO A 48 0.31 23.92 1.01
C PRO A 48 1.00 24.31 -0.30
N SER A 49 2.23 23.85 -0.47
CA SER A 49 3.02 24.09 -1.68
C SER A 49 3.36 22.75 -2.32
N TYR A 50 3.34 22.71 -3.65
CA TYR A 50 3.93 21.58 -4.35
C TYR A 50 5.39 21.42 -3.92
N PRO A 51 5.86 20.19 -3.64
CA PRO A 51 7.26 19.98 -3.33
C PRO A 51 8.11 20.41 -4.53
N ASN A 52 9.16 21.19 -4.27
CA ASN A 52 10.14 21.56 -5.28
C ASN A 52 11.15 20.44 -5.42
N PHE A 53 11.11 19.71 -6.53
CA PHE A 53 12.09 18.67 -6.82
C PHE A 53 13.33 19.29 -7.46
N VAL A 54 14.48 18.72 -7.13
CA VAL A 54 15.72 19.00 -7.85
C VAL A 54 15.51 18.54 -9.29
N GLU A 55 15.93 19.36 -10.25
CA GLU A 55 15.89 19.00 -11.66
C GLU A 55 16.90 17.88 -11.93
N ILE A 56 16.44 16.79 -12.53
CA ILE A 56 17.24 15.58 -12.75
C ILE A 56 17.55 15.50 -14.23
N ASN A 57 18.84 15.55 -14.57
CA ASN A 57 19.29 15.50 -15.95
C ASN A 57 20.11 14.24 -16.24
N SER A 58 20.57 13.55 -15.20
CA SER A 58 21.45 12.40 -15.31
C SER A 58 21.27 11.42 -14.16
N ILE A 59 21.80 10.20 -14.35
CA ILE A 59 21.89 9.18 -13.29
C ILE A 59 22.69 9.71 -12.09
N ASP A 60 23.77 10.46 -12.35
CA ASP A 60 24.65 10.97 -11.28
C ASP A 60 23.93 11.95 -10.34
N ASP A 61 22.89 12.65 -10.82
CA ASP A 61 22.03 13.50 -9.99
C ASP A 61 21.17 12.67 -9.01
N VAL A 62 20.82 11.44 -9.40
CA VAL A 62 19.98 10.52 -8.61
C VAL A 62 20.82 9.66 -7.66
N MET A 63 22.09 9.40 -8.00
CA MET A 63 22.97 8.51 -7.25
C MET A 63 23.07 8.78 -5.73
N PRO A 64 23.12 10.04 -5.22
CA PRO A 64 23.12 10.30 -3.78
C PRO A 64 21.91 9.66 -3.09
N TYR A 65 20.73 9.89 -3.66
CA TYR A 65 19.47 9.35 -3.15
C TYR A 65 19.37 7.84 -3.35
N ALA A 66 19.82 7.31 -4.50
CA ALA A 66 19.81 5.88 -4.78
C ALA A 66 20.67 5.08 -3.80
N ARG A 67 21.83 5.63 -3.38
CA ARG A 67 22.70 5.02 -2.35
C ARG A 67 22.00 4.91 -0.99
N GLU A 68 21.18 5.87 -0.64
CA GLU A 68 20.38 5.83 0.58
C GLU A 68 19.27 4.79 0.48
N VAL A 69 18.52 4.75 -0.64
CA VAL A 69 17.53 3.68 -0.88
C VAL A 69 18.20 2.31 -0.75
N ALA A 70 19.34 2.14 -1.41
CA ALA A 70 20.07 0.88 -1.42
C ALA A 70 20.53 0.45 -0.02
N ARG A 71 20.67 1.36 0.95
CA ARG A 71 21.06 1.05 2.33
C ARG A 71 19.88 0.88 3.27
N ASN A 72 18.68 1.33 2.88
CA ASN A 72 17.51 1.25 3.75
C ASN A 72 17.04 -0.19 3.89
N GLU A 73 16.98 -0.70 5.12
CA GLU A 73 16.56 -2.07 5.43
C GLU A 73 15.04 -2.24 5.54
N ASN A 74 14.29 -1.13 5.44
CA ASN A 74 12.84 -1.11 5.61
C ASN A 74 12.15 -0.51 4.40
N ALA A 75 10.96 -1.03 4.11
CA ALA A 75 10.15 -0.57 3.00
C ALA A 75 8.66 -0.81 3.27
N PHE A 76 7.83 -0.05 2.55
CA PHE A 76 6.42 -0.38 2.37
C PHE A 76 6.28 -1.79 1.80
N LEU A 77 5.54 -2.66 2.50
CA LEU A 77 5.34 -4.07 2.16
C LEU A 77 6.64 -4.81 1.81
N GLY A 78 7.34 -5.27 2.86
CA GLY A 78 8.52 -6.13 2.75
C GLY A 78 9.70 -5.56 3.50
N HIS A 79 10.89 -5.99 3.10
CA HIS A 79 12.16 -5.42 3.54
C HIS A 79 12.63 -4.35 2.53
N GLY A 80 13.46 -3.43 3.00
CA GLY A 80 14.16 -2.48 2.13
C GLY A 80 15.40 -3.11 1.49
N LEU A 81 15.92 -2.48 0.44
CA LEU A 81 17.05 -3.01 -0.35
C LEU A 81 18.34 -3.23 0.46
N GLY A 82 18.45 -2.57 1.62
CA GLY A 82 19.55 -2.67 2.57
C GLY A 82 19.80 -4.09 3.08
N ILE A 83 18.77 -4.95 3.10
CA ILE A 83 18.93 -6.33 3.57
C ILE A 83 19.86 -7.17 2.69
N ALA A 84 20.06 -6.78 1.43
CA ALA A 84 21.04 -7.40 0.54
C ALA A 84 22.45 -6.96 0.97
N GLN A 85 23.30 -7.94 1.23
CA GLN A 85 24.66 -7.81 1.75
C GLN A 85 25.70 -8.00 0.64
N PRO A 86 26.92 -7.46 0.79
CA PRO A 86 28.00 -7.65 -0.18
C PRO A 86 28.26 -9.13 -0.47
N GLY A 87 28.38 -9.49 -1.75
CA GLY A 87 28.57 -10.86 -2.23
C GLY A 87 27.29 -11.66 -2.46
N GLU A 88 26.12 -11.11 -2.09
CA GLU A 88 24.83 -11.74 -2.39
C GLU A 88 24.31 -11.34 -3.77
N LYS A 89 23.45 -12.20 -4.32
CA LYS A 89 22.77 -12.01 -5.60
C LYS A 89 21.27 -11.85 -5.37
N VAL A 90 20.65 -10.81 -5.95
CA VAL A 90 19.21 -10.54 -5.86
C VAL A 90 18.59 -10.33 -7.23
N ILE A 91 17.30 -10.64 -7.35
CA ILE A 91 16.49 -10.33 -8.53
C ILE A 91 15.69 -9.05 -8.25
N ILE A 92 15.65 -8.15 -9.22
CA ILE A 92 14.77 -6.98 -9.24
C ILE A 92 13.82 -7.15 -10.41
N VAL A 93 12.52 -7.22 -10.13
CA VAL A 93 11.48 -7.23 -11.15
C VAL A 93 10.71 -5.93 -11.12
N THR A 94 10.85 -5.13 -12.16
CA THR A 94 10.10 -3.89 -12.33
C THR A 94 8.73 -4.20 -12.92
N SER A 95 7.70 -3.50 -12.46
CA SER A 95 6.34 -3.76 -12.93
C SER A 95 5.78 -2.70 -13.86
N THR A 96 5.19 -3.12 -14.97
CA THR A 96 4.40 -2.30 -15.90
C THR A 96 2.94 -2.20 -15.54
N ASN A 97 2.51 -2.88 -14.47
CA ASN A 97 1.12 -2.86 -14.01
C ASN A 97 0.64 -1.50 -13.47
N ASN A 98 1.52 -0.50 -13.43
CA ASN A 98 1.16 0.86 -13.06
C ASN A 98 1.09 1.73 -14.30
N TYR A 99 -0.05 2.41 -14.44
CA TYR A 99 -0.45 3.27 -15.55
C TYR A 99 0.43 4.52 -15.79
N TYR A 100 1.67 4.51 -15.27
CA TYR A 100 2.63 5.62 -15.30
C TYR A 100 4.01 5.10 -15.74
N PHE A 101 4.08 4.47 -16.91
CA PHE A 101 5.37 4.18 -17.53
C PHE A 101 5.89 5.47 -18.16
N SER A 102 6.96 6.05 -17.60
CA SER A 102 7.55 7.31 -18.07
C SER A 102 8.91 7.07 -18.76
N GLU A 103 9.31 8.01 -19.61
CA GLU A 103 10.59 7.95 -20.33
C GLU A 103 11.82 8.02 -19.41
N HIS A 104 11.67 8.66 -18.23
CA HIS A 104 12.73 8.80 -17.24
C HIS A 104 12.81 7.63 -16.25
N ARG A 105 11.92 6.64 -16.35
CA ARG A 105 11.84 5.51 -15.42
C ARG A 105 13.17 4.76 -15.29
N ASP A 106 13.83 4.53 -16.42
CA ASP A 106 15.05 3.73 -16.48
C ASP A 106 16.21 4.40 -15.75
N LEU A 107 16.25 5.74 -15.72
CA LEU A 107 17.25 6.53 -15.01
C LEU A 107 17.25 6.19 -13.51
N PHE A 108 16.08 6.08 -12.90
CA PHE A 108 15.93 5.75 -11.48
C PHE A 108 16.28 4.29 -11.19
N ILE A 109 15.80 3.37 -12.02
CA ILE A 109 16.09 1.94 -11.87
C ILE A 109 17.60 1.68 -11.99
N GLU A 110 18.25 2.28 -12.99
CA GLU A 110 19.68 2.16 -13.22
C GLU A 110 20.49 2.75 -12.06
N ALA A 111 20.07 3.90 -11.51
CA ALA A 111 20.70 4.48 -10.33
C ALA A 111 20.65 3.53 -9.13
N ILE A 112 19.52 2.86 -8.90
CA ILE A 112 19.35 1.88 -7.81
C ILE A 112 20.22 0.64 -8.02
N VAL A 113 20.21 0.10 -9.24
CA VAL A 113 21.07 -1.03 -9.63
C VAL A 113 22.54 -0.69 -9.43
N ARG A 114 22.97 0.49 -9.88
CA ARG A 114 24.33 0.98 -9.70
C ARG A 114 24.68 1.13 -8.22
N ALA A 115 23.77 1.67 -7.40
CA ALA A 115 23.99 1.82 -5.96
C ALA A 115 24.10 0.46 -5.22
N LEU A 116 23.35 -0.56 -5.62
CA LEU A 116 23.48 -1.92 -5.09
C LEU A 116 24.80 -2.57 -5.52
N ASN A 117 25.19 -2.42 -6.78
CA ASN A 117 26.47 -2.91 -7.29
C ASN A 117 27.67 -2.23 -6.60
N GLU A 118 27.59 -0.93 -6.27
CA GLU A 118 28.61 -0.22 -5.47
C GLU A 118 28.75 -0.82 -4.06
N ARG A 119 27.69 -1.42 -3.51
CA ARG A 119 27.72 -2.16 -2.23
C ARG A 119 28.23 -3.60 -2.40
N GLY A 120 28.54 -4.05 -3.62
CA GLY A 120 28.95 -5.41 -3.92
C GLY A 120 27.80 -6.41 -3.95
N VAL A 121 26.55 -5.96 -4.11
CA VAL A 121 25.39 -6.82 -4.33
C VAL A 121 25.24 -7.05 -5.83
N GLU A 122 25.20 -8.29 -6.28
CA GLU A 122 24.91 -8.62 -7.69
C GLU A 122 23.40 -8.51 -7.95
N THR A 123 23.01 -7.73 -8.96
CA THR A 123 21.60 -7.54 -9.31
C THR A 123 21.25 -8.14 -10.66
N ILE A 124 20.21 -8.97 -10.70
CA ILE A 124 19.55 -9.39 -11.93
C ILE A 124 18.32 -8.50 -12.13
N LEU A 125 18.38 -7.59 -13.09
CA LEU A 125 17.26 -6.72 -13.43
C LEU A 125 16.41 -7.37 -14.51
N TRP A 126 15.11 -7.52 -14.22
CA TRP A 126 14.10 -7.89 -15.20
C TRP A 126 13.00 -6.85 -15.27
N HIS A 127 12.54 -6.60 -16.48
CA HIS A 127 11.29 -5.92 -16.69
C HIS A 127 10.19 -6.94 -16.99
N ASP A 128 9.04 -6.83 -16.30
CA ASP A 128 7.95 -7.76 -16.49
C ASP A 128 7.44 -7.80 -17.95
N TYR A 129 7.46 -6.66 -18.65
CA TYR A 129 7.10 -6.59 -20.06
C TYR A 129 8.01 -7.41 -20.98
N GLU A 130 9.31 -7.52 -20.66
CA GLU A 130 10.26 -8.30 -21.45
C GLU A 130 9.99 -9.80 -21.29
N ILE A 131 9.67 -10.22 -20.06
CA ILE A 131 9.26 -11.60 -19.76
C ILE A 131 7.96 -11.95 -20.53
N LEU A 132 7.08 -10.97 -20.69
CA LEU A 132 5.83 -11.11 -21.44
C LEU A 132 6.01 -10.96 -22.97
N GLY A 133 7.25 -10.75 -23.45
CA GLY A 133 7.57 -10.62 -24.86
C GLY A 133 6.98 -9.36 -25.51
N VAL A 134 6.83 -8.29 -24.71
CA VAL A 134 6.43 -6.94 -25.15
C VAL A 134 7.69 -6.07 -25.19
N THR A 135 7.82 -5.14 -26.14
CA THR A 135 8.95 -4.21 -26.16
C THR A 135 8.68 -2.95 -25.33
N ARG A 136 9.75 -2.25 -24.93
CA ARG A 136 9.65 -0.99 -24.20
C ARG A 136 8.84 0.07 -24.97
N GLU A 137 9.03 0.17 -26.28
CA GLU A 137 8.32 1.10 -27.14
C GLU A 137 6.82 0.80 -27.18
N GLN A 138 6.46 -0.49 -27.23
CA GLN A 138 5.07 -0.93 -27.17
C GLN A 138 4.43 -0.60 -25.81
N VAL A 139 5.18 -0.77 -24.71
CA VAL A 139 4.70 -0.37 -23.37
C VAL A 139 4.52 1.15 -23.27
N LEU A 140 5.44 1.94 -23.81
CA LEU A 140 5.34 3.40 -23.82
C LEU A 140 4.12 3.87 -24.62
N GLU A 141 3.94 3.33 -25.83
CA GLU A 141 2.79 3.64 -26.67
C GLU A 141 1.49 3.21 -25.99
N TYR A 142 1.44 1.99 -25.45
CA TYR A 142 0.29 1.48 -24.71
C TYR A 142 -0.02 2.33 -23.48
N SER A 143 1.00 2.74 -22.70
CA SER A 143 0.85 3.59 -21.52
C SER A 143 0.31 4.97 -21.91
N GLN A 144 0.86 5.60 -22.96
CA GLN A 144 0.35 6.87 -23.50
C GLN A 144 -1.08 6.74 -24.02
N TYR A 145 -1.38 5.65 -24.72
CA TYR A 145 -2.71 5.39 -25.25
C TYR A 145 -3.72 5.20 -24.11
N ILE A 146 -3.44 4.29 -23.17
CA ILE A 146 -4.29 4.04 -22.01
C ILE A 146 -4.42 5.29 -21.15
N THR A 147 -3.36 6.06 -20.92
CA THR A 147 -3.45 7.33 -20.19
C THR A 147 -4.10 8.44 -20.99
N SER A 148 -4.22 8.36 -22.32
CA SER A 148 -4.98 9.34 -23.11
C SER A 148 -6.48 9.01 -23.16
N ILE A 149 -6.83 7.72 -23.28
CA ILE A 149 -8.22 7.23 -23.21
C ILE A 149 -8.74 7.29 -21.79
N LYS A 150 -7.93 6.84 -20.82
CA LYS A 150 -8.19 6.98 -19.39
C LYS A 150 -7.71 8.33 -18.84
N GLY A 151 -7.31 9.27 -19.70
CA GLY A 151 -6.72 10.57 -19.31
C GLY A 151 -7.63 11.49 -18.52
N ALA A 152 -8.89 11.11 -18.38
CA ALA A 152 -9.84 11.77 -17.50
C ALA A 152 -10.23 10.94 -16.26
N VAL A 153 -9.86 9.65 -16.20
CA VAL A 153 -10.46 8.70 -15.26
C VAL A 153 -9.55 7.48 -14.97
N ASN A 154 -8.52 7.68 -14.16
CA ASN A 154 -8.53 7.24 -12.76
C ASN A 154 -9.60 6.21 -12.24
N THR A 155 -10.74 5.90 -12.84
CA THR A 155 -11.79 5.07 -12.19
C THR A 155 -11.50 3.57 -12.02
N ARG A 156 -10.52 2.99 -12.71
CA ARG A 156 -10.50 1.52 -12.87
C ARG A 156 -9.69 0.72 -11.86
N GLY A 157 -8.74 1.34 -11.14
CA GLY A 157 -7.86 0.62 -10.23
C GLY A 157 -8.42 0.62 -8.81
N TRP A 158 -9.02 -0.46 -8.32
CA TRP A 158 -9.56 -0.58 -6.95
C TRP A 158 -10.87 0.18 -6.63
N ASP A 159 -11.13 1.35 -7.22
CA ASP A 159 -12.25 2.22 -6.78
C ASP A 159 -13.60 2.03 -7.48
N ASN A 160 -13.68 1.23 -8.54
CA ASN A 160 -14.99 0.84 -9.02
C ASN A 160 -15.48 -0.29 -8.12
N GLY A 161 -16.31 0.03 -7.11
CA GLY A 161 -17.09 -0.98 -6.39
C GLY A 161 -17.77 -2.01 -7.31
N CYS A 162 -17.95 -1.65 -8.59
CA CYS A 162 -18.33 -2.51 -9.72
C CYS A 162 -17.45 -3.74 -9.99
N SER A 163 -16.21 -3.83 -9.49
CA SER A 163 -15.30 -4.95 -9.78
C SER A 163 -15.47 -6.15 -8.85
N SER A 164 -16.25 -6.02 -7.77
CA SER A 164 -16.64 -7.20 -6.99
C SER A 164 -17.70 -7.97 -7.78
N PHE A 165 -17.55 -9.30 -7.89
CA PHE A 165 -18.49 -10.15 -8.63
C PHE A 165 -19.95 -9.89 -8.22
N THR A 166 -20.19 -9.69 -6.92
CA THR A 166 -21.52 -9.40 -6.37
C THR A 166 -22.07 -8.02 -6.75
N MET A 167 -21.22 -6.99 -6.83
CA MET A 167 -21.66 -5.67 -7.30
C MET A 167 -21.87 -5.65 -8.80
N ASN A 168 -21.05 -6.37 -9.57
CA ASN A 168 -21.19 -6.39 -11.02
C ASN A 168 -22.55 -6.98 -11.42
N ASP A 169 -22.91 -8.13 -10.84
CA ASP A 169 -24.22 -8.77 -11.04
C ASP A 169 -25.37 -7.86 -10.57
N PHE A 170 -25.19 -7.17 -9.44
CA PHE A 170 -26.16 -6.20 -8.95
C PHE A 170 -26.35 -5.03 -9.91
N LEU A 171 -25.27 -4.46 -10.44
CA LEU A 171 -25.34 -3.33 -11.36
C LEU A 171 -25.92 -3.74 -12.71
N GLU A 172 -25.55 -4.90 -13.23
CA GLU A 172 -26.12 -5.44 -14.46
C GLU A 172 -27.65 -5.54 -14.37
N THR A 173 -28.16 -5.97 -13.21
CA THR A 173 -29.60 -6.16 -12.99
C THR A 173 -30.35 -4.89 -12.56
N THR A 174 -29.71 -3.99 -11.80
CA THR A 174 -30.40 -2.84 -11.18
C THR A 174 -30.05 -1.48 -11.76
N ARG A 175 -28.83 -1.32 -12.32
CA ARG A 175 -28.30 -0.06 -12.87
C ARG A 175 -27.43 -0.35 -14.10
N PRO A 176 -28.02 -0.86 -15.20
CA PRO A 176 -27.26 -1.22 -16.40
C PRO A 176 -26.52 -0.03 -17.01
N ASP A 177 -27.02 1.19 -16.79
CA ASP A 177 -26.36 2.44 -17.16
C ASP A 177 -25.01 2.62 -16.43
N LEU A 178 -24.94 2.29 -15.14
CA LEU A 178 -23.69 2.30 -14.38
C LEU A 178 -22.82 1.07 -14.69
N HIS A 179 -23.44 -0.08 -14.96
CA HIS A 179 -22.72 -1.29 -15.34
C HIS A 179 -21.91 -1.08 -16.64
N GLU A 180 -22.50 -0.48 -17.67
CA GLU A 180 -21.81 -0.17 -18.93
C GLU A 180 -20.66 0.83 -18.72
N LEU A 181 -20.89 1.87 -17.90
CA LEU A 181 -19.85 2.83 -17.52
C LEU A 181 -18.71 2.19 -16.70
N CYS A 182 -19.02 1.18 -15.89
CA CYS A 182 -18.03 0.46 -15.09
C CYS A 182 -17.23 -0.58 -15.89
N ASN A 183 -17.81 -1.10 -16.97
CA ASN A 183 -17.20 -2.13 -17.81
C ASN A 183 -17.04 -1.66 -19.27
N PRO A 184 -16.29 -0.57 -19.53
CA PRO A 184 -16.05 -0.15 -20.90
C PRO A 184 -15.24 -1.22 -21.64
N ASP A 185 -15.70 -1.56 -22.84
CA ASP A 185 -14.96 -2.42 -23.75
C ASP A 185 -13.74 -1.66 -24.28
N LEU A 186 -12.61 -1.83 -23.61
CA LEU A 186 -11.36 -1.17 -23.97
C LEU A 186 -10.75 -1.76 -25.23
N GLU A 187 -10.92 -3.06 -25.47
CA GLU A 187 -10.31 -3.71 -26.63
C GLU A 187 -10.94 -3.21 -27.94
N SER A 188 -12.25 -2.96 -27.97
CA SER A 188 -12.91 -2.42 -29.17
C SER A 188 -12.55 -0.97 -29.48
N GLN A 189 -12.14 -0.20 -28.48
CA GLN A 189 -11.70 1.19 -28.67
C GLN A 189 -10.23 1.27 -29.11
N MET A 190 -9.47 0.20 -28.88
CA MET A 190 -8.02 0.13 -29.03
C MET A 190 -7.54 -0.09 -30.48
N PRO A 191 -6.45 0.57 -30.92
CA PRO A 191 -5.75 0.19 -32.14
C PRO A 191 -5.38 -1.30 -32.11
N ALA A 192 -5.55 -1.98 -33.24
CA ALA A 192 -5.38 -3.43 -33.33
C ALA A 192 -4.01 -3.92 -32.84
N HIS A 193 -2.94 -3.14 -33.04
CA HIS A 193 -1.58 -3.50 -32.59
C HIS A 193 -1.38 -3.37 -31.07
N LEU A 194 -2.20 -2.56 -30.39
CA LEU A 194 -2.15 -2.42 -28.93
C LEU A 194 -3.03 -3.46 -28.22
N VAL A 195 -3.99 -4.10 -28.90
CA VAL A 195 -4.85 -5.14 -28.29
C VAL A 195 -4.02 -6.33 -27.81
N ASP A 196 -3.04 -6.78 -28.60
CA ASP A 196 -2.14 -7.87 -28.20
C ASP A 196 -1.29 -7.46 -26.99
N VAL A 197 -0.76 -6.23 -27.00
CA VAL A 197 0.00 -5.65 -25.88
C VAL A 197 -0.87 -5.59 -24.62
N HIS A 198 -2.11 -5.10 -24.73
CA HIS A 198 -3.07 -5.04 -23.64
C HIS A 198 -3.28 -6.43 -23.02
N ARG A 199 -3.57 -7.45 -23.84
CA ARG A 199 -3.83 -8.81 -23.37
C ARG A 199 -2.63 -9.41 -22.64
N ARG A 200 -1.42 -9.22 -23.17
CA ARG A 200 -0.20 -9.72 -22.52
C ARG A 200 0.08 -9.05 -21.19
N LEU A 201 -0.16 -7.73 -21.10
CA LEU A 201 0.03 -6.97 -19.87
C LEU A 201 -1.13 -7.15 -18.86
N SER A 202 -2.32 -7.57 -19.32
CA SER A 202 -3.52 -7.72 -18.47
C SER A 202 -3.84 -9.16 -18.04
N GLN A 203 -3.30 -10.19 -18.70
CA GLN A 203 -3.56 -11.61 -18.37
C GLN A 203 -2.50 -12.24 -17.44
N PRO A 204 -2.95 -13.12 -16.52
CA PRO A 204 -3.62 -12.66 -15.30
C PRO A 204 -2.71 -11.67 -14.58
N GLY A 205 -2.91 -10.39 -14.92
CA GLY A 205 -2.21 -9.24 -14.38
C GLY A 205 -2.64 -9.02 -12.94
N GLY A 206 -1.81 -9.50 -12.01
CA GLY A 206 -2.04 -9.39 -10.58
C GLY A 206 -1.19 -10.38 -9.82
N THR A 207 -1.67 -10.71 -8.63
CA THR A 207 -1.04 -11.61 -7.64
C THR A 207 -1.50 -13.05 -7.85
N SER A 208 -1.60 -13.51 -9.11
CA SER A 208 -2.03 -14.87 -9.40
C SER A 208 -0.82 -15.79 -9.56
N GLN A 209 -0.91 -17.03 -9.07
CA GLN A 209 0.08 -18.08 -9.36
C GLN A 209 0.21 -18.38 -10.86
N GLN A 210 -0.80 -18.01 -11.65
CA GLN A 210 -0.79 -18.19 -13.11
C GLN A 210 -0.11 -17.04 -13.85
N ASN A 211 0.35 -16.00 -13.14
CA ASN A 211 1.07 -14.89 -13.75
C ASN A 211 2.40 -15.40 -14.35
N PRO A 212 2.63 -15.25 -15.67
CA PRO A 212 3.84 -15.74 -16.33
C PRO A 212 5.14 -15.21 -15.73
N VAL A 213 5.11 -13.99 -15.20
CA VAL A 213 6.26 -13.34 -14.53
C VAL A 213 6.58 -14.05 -13.22
N ILE A 214 5.55 -14.37 -12.42
CA ILE A 214 5.72 -15.13 -11.17
C ILE A 214 6.27 -16.53 -11.48
N ILE A 215 5.73 -17.21 -12.50
CA ILE A 215 6.21 -18.53 -12.94
C ILE A 215 7.68 -18.47 -13.34
N HIS A 216 8.07 -17.44 -14.11
CA HIS A 216 9.46 -17.22 -14.52
C HIS A 216 10.38 -17.03 -13.31
N VAL A 217 10.01 -16.14 -12.39
CA VAL A 217 10.77 -15.84 -11.17
C VAL A 217 10.96 -17.08 -10.30
N ASN A 218 9.88 -17.81 -10.00
CA ASN A 218 9.93 -19.02 -9.18
C ASN A 218 10.80 -20.11 -9.83
N LYS A 219 10.65 -20.31 -11.15
CA LYS A 219 11.48 -21.26 -11.89
C LYS A 219 12.96 -20.91 -11.80
N TYR A 220 13.31 -19.65 -12.04
CA TYR A 220 14.71 -19.22 -12.01
C TYR A 220 15.32 -19.37 -10.60
N MET A 221 14.60 -18.99 -9.55
CA MET A 221 15.09 -19.15 -8.17
C MET A 221 15.27 -20.62 -7.78
N ALA A 222 14.42 -21.52 -8.27
CA ALA A 222 14.58 -22.97 -8.07
C ALA A 222 15.84 -23.51 -8.78
N GLU A 223 16.17 -22.98 -9.95
CA GLU A 223 17.35 -23.36 -10.73
C GLU A 223 18.65 -22.69 -10.23
N ASN A 224 18.55 -21.59 -9.48
CA ASN A 224 19.67 -20.79 -8.99
C ASN A 224 19.58 -20.57 -7.47
N PRO A 225 19.88 -21.60 -6.65
CA PRO A 225 19.68 -21.55 -5.20
C PRO A 225 20.58 -20.52 -4.48
N ASP A 226 21.65 -20.06 -5.14
CA ASP A 226 22.56 -19.00 -4.69
C ASP A 226 21.92 -17.59 -4.72
N VAL A 227 20.83 -17.40 -5.46
CA VAL A 227 20.06 -16.15 -5.44
C VAL A 227 19.39 -16.00 -4.08
N LYS A 228 19.66 -14.90 -3.37
CA LYS A 228 19.05 -14.61 -2.07
C LYS A 228 17.53 -14.50 -2.14
N GLY A 229 17.01 -13.82 -3.16
CA GLY A 229 15.57 -13.61 -3.32
C GLY A 229 15.26 -12.53 -4.35
N VAL A 230 14.01 -12.07 -4.34
CA VAL A 230 13.44 -11.14 -5.31
C VAL A 230 12.78 -9.93 -4.64
N PHE A 231 13.06 -8.74 -5.18
CA PHE A 231 12.23 -7.55 -5.00
C PHE A 231 11.32 -7.39 -6.22
N TYR A 232 10.00 -7.34 -6.03
CA TYR A 232 9.06 -7.37 -7.15
C TYR A 232 7.86 -6.43 -6.96
N GLY A 233 7.69 -5.53 -7.93
CA GLY A 233 6.44 -4.79 -8.14
C GLY A 233 6.23 -3.63 -7.17
N ARG A 234 5.11 -2.90 -7.34
CA ARG A 234 4.80 -1.70 -6.54
C ARG A 234 3.66 -1.90 -5.54
N GLY A 235 2.97 -3.03 -5.56
CA GLY A 235 1.83 -3.30 -4.70
C GLY A 235 1.14 -4.63 -4.98
N GLY A 236 0.08 -4.90 -4.22
CA GLY A 236 -0.65 -6.16 -4.23
C GLY A 236 0.05 -7.26 -3.42
N ALA A 237 -0.71 -8.30 -3.06
CA ALA A 237 -0.29 -9.53 -2.42
C ALA A 237 0.65 -10.43 -3.26
N ILE A 238 1.64 -9.85 -3.95
CA ILE A 238 2.58 -10.58 -4.82
C ILE A 238 3.34 -11.65 -4.02
N TRP A 239 3.66 -11.36 -2.74
CA TRP A 239 4.35 -12.28 -1.83
C TRP A 239 3.64 -13.63 -1.67
N GLU A 240 2.31 -13.67 -1.83
CA GLU A 240 1.53 -14.92 -1.72
C GLU A 240 1.88 -15.95 -2.79
N ASN A 241 2.54 -15.54 -3.88
CA ASN A 241 2.79 -16.39 -5.03
C ASN A 241 4.28 -16.60 -5.33
N ILE A 242 5.16 -15.91 -4.59
CA ILE A 242 6.59 -16.16 -4.65
C ILE A 242 6.92 -17.37 -3.78
N GLU A 243 7.69 -18.31 -4.34
CA GLU A 243 8.08 -19.55 -3.69
C GLU A 243 9.60 -19.82 -3.81
N PRO A 244 10.25 -20.30 -2.73
CA PRO A 244 9.70 -20.40 -1.38
C PRO A 244 9.51 -19.00 -0.75
N LYS A 245 8.59 -18.87 0.20
CA LYS A 245 8.12 -17.57 0.74
C LYS A 245 9.25 -16.68 1.28
N GLU A 246 10.28 -17.27 1.87
CA GLU A 246 11.46 -16.58 2.38
C GLU A 246 12.33 -15.91 1.29
N LYS A 247 12.13 -16.25 0.01
CA LYS A 247 12.81 -15.61 -1.13
C LYS A 247 12.11 -14.31 -1.55
N TRP A 248 10.92 -14.00 -1.05
CA TRP A 248 10.33 -12.67 -1.27
C TRP A 248 10.98 -11.66 -0.34
N LEU A 249 11.70 -10.70 -0.92
CA LEU A 249 12.45 -9.69 -0.15
C LEU A 249 11.64 -8.42 0.07
N GLY A 250 10.74 -8.08 -0.86
CA GLY A 250 9.86 -6.92 -0.73
C GLY A 250 9.40 -6.37 -2.07
N LEU A 251 8.74 -5.22 -2.03
CA LEU A 251 8.39 -4.47 -3.25
C LEU A 251 9.59 -3.73 -3.84
N PHE A 252 9.58 -3.56 -5.17
CA PHE A 252 10.46 -2.68 -5.90
C PHE A 252 9.67 -1.51 -6.51
N ARG A 253 9.61 -0.39 -5.78
CA ARG A 253 8.88 0.83 -6.14
C ARG A 253 9.77 2.02 -6.54
N PHE A 254 11.06 1.80 -6.71
CA PHE A 254 12.04 2.87 -6.89
C PHE A 254 12.29 3.18 -8.37
N ASP A 255 11.24 3.59 -9.09
CA ASP A 255 11.27 3.80 -10.55
C ASP A 255 10.88 5.22 -10.98
N ASN A 256 10.80 6.16 -10.04
CA ASN A 256 10.52 7.57 -10.29
C ASN A 256 11.09 8.47 -9.17
N GLN A 257 11.11 9.78 -9.43
CA GLN A 257 11.67 10.78 -8.50
C GLN A 257 10.97 10.81 -7.14
N TRP A 258 9.65 10.59 -7.10
CA TRP A 258 8.84 10.67 -5.88
C TRP A 258 9.22 9.59 -4.87
N GLU A 259 9.67 8.45 -5.37
CA GLU A 259 10.02 7.27 -4.58
C GLU A 259 11.50 7.23 -4.22
N VAL A 260 12.35 7.66 -5.16
CA VAL A 260 13.80 7.63 -4.95
C VAL A 260 14.27 8.82 -4.14
N MET A 261 13.65 10.00 -4.26
CA MET A 261 14.16 11.25 -3.66
C MET A 261 13.31 11.76 -2.51
N THR A 262 12.35 10.96 -2.02
CA THR A 262 11.58 11.33 -0.82
C THR A 262 12.43 11.17 0.45
N ASP A 263 12.27 12.10 1.39
CA ASP A 263 12.86 12.05 2.72
C ASP A 263 12.13 11.07 3.65
N ALA A 264 11.00 10.48 3.21
CA ALA A 264 10.28 9.46 3.99
C ALA A 264 11.17 8.27 4.39
N ARG A 265 12.28 8.05 3.66
CA ARG A 265 13.27 7.00 3.92
C ARG A 265 14.19 7.31 5.11
N ASP A 266 14.37 8.58 5.44
CA ASP A 266 15.17 9.02 6.60
C ASP A 266 14.40 8.85 7.90
N PHE A 267 13.09 8.60 7.81
CA PHE A 267 12.28 8.30 8.97
C PHE A 267 12.72 6.95 9.57
N PRO A 268 13.17 6.92 10.83
CA PRO A 268 13.67 5.70 11.45
C PRO A 268 12.59 4.61 11.43
N SER A 269 12.95 3.42 10.95
CA SER A 269 12.02 2.32 10.76
C SER A 269 11.41 1.80 12.05
N ASP A 270 12.17 1.83 13.13
CA ASP A 270 11.72 1.50 14.47
C ASP A 270 10.66 2.50 14.95
N VAL A 271 10.84 3.79 14.66
CA VAL A 271 9.84 4.83 14.95
C VAL A 271 8.59 4.64 14.09
N TRP A 272 8.72 4.26 12.82
CA TRP A 272 7.57 3.91 11.97
C TRP A 272 6.81 2.73 12.54
N MET A 273 7.47 1.60 12.76
CA MET A 273 6.82 0.41 13.30
C MET A 273 6.17 0.67 14.66
N LEU A 274 6.84 1.43 15.54
CA LEU A 274 6.28 1.84 16.82
C LEU A 274 5.03 2.71 16.63
N SER A 275 5.03 3.62 15.65
CA SER A 275 3.85 4.45 15.37
C SER A 275 2.66 3.62 14.88
N GLU A 276 2.90 2.57 14.08
CA GLU A 276 1.85 1.64 13.65
C GLU A 276 1.32 0.82 14.84
N GLU A 277 2.21 0.28 15.68
CA GLU A 277 1.84 -0.52 16.85
C GLU A 277 1.00 0.28 17.86
N ILE A 278 1.43 1.51 18.19
CA ILE A 278 0.68 2.41 19.08
C ILE A 278 -0.68 2.78 18.48
N THR A 279 -0.76 2.92 17.15
CA THR A 279 -2.03 3.24 16.47
C THR A 279 -3.00 2.06 16.50
N MET A 280 -2.48 0.82 16.50
CA MET A 280 -3.29 -0.40 16.52
C MET A 280 -3.82 -0.76 17.91
N GLU A 281 -3.03 -0.51 18.97
CA GLU A 281 -3.36 -0.86 20.36
C GLU A 281 -4.79 -0.50 20.80
N PRO A 282 -5.32 0.72 20.57
CA PRO A 282 -6.65 1.09 21.04
C PRO A 282 -7.80 0.37 20.34
N LEU A 283 -7.57 -0.22 19.15
CA LEU A 283 -8.63 -0.81 18.32
C LEU A 283 -9.34 -1.96 19.01
N GLY A 284 -8.62 -2.74 19.82
CA GLY A 284 -9.20 -3.88 20.55
C GLY A 284 -10.17 -3.48 21.66
N ALA A 285 -10.07 -2.24 22.15
CA ALA A 285 -10.91 -1.70 23.23
C ALA A 285 -11.98 -0.73 22.73
N SER A 286 -12.15 -0.63 21.41
CA SER A 286 -13.02 0.34 20.76
C SER A 286 -14.46 -0.12 20.71
N ASP A 287 -15.41 0.74 21.09
CA ASP A 287 -16.85 0.46 20.97
C ASP A 287 -17.54 1.28 19.88
N LYS A 288 -16.86 2.32 19.38
CA LYS A 288 -17.32 3.15 18.27
C LYS A 288 -16.16 3.80 17.54
N ALA A 289 -16.29 3.95 16.24
CA ALA A 289 -15.43 4.78 15.42
C ALA A 289 -16.25 5.82 14.65
N THR A 290 -15.69 7.02 14.50
CA THR A 290 -16.25 8.11 13.70
C THR A 290 -15.16 8.67 12.81
N ILE A 291 -15.45 8.83 11.51
CA ILE A 291 -14.57 9.42 10.52
C ILE A 291 -15.24 10.66 9.94
N THR A 292 -14.53 11.79 10.02
CA THR A 292 -14.98 13.06 9.42
C THR A 292 -13.90 13.71 8.57
N ASP A 293 -14.29 14.44 7.52
CA ASP A 293 -13.38 15.32 6.79
C ASP A 293 -14.07 16.60 6.25
N PRO A 294 -13.30 17.66 5.90
CA PRO A 294 -13.87 18.92 5.41
C PRO A 294 -14.65 18.86 4.09
N GLU A 295 -14.49 17.83 3.28
CA GLU A 295 -15.28 17.58 2.07
C GLU A 295 -16.70 17.07 2.38
N GLY A 296 -16.96 16.71 3.64
CA GLY A 296 -18.28 16.36 4.16
C GLY A 296 -18.47 14.87 4.42
N THR A 297 -17.41 14.07 4.47
CA THR A 297 -17.51 12.73 5.06
C THR A 297 -17.84 12.88 6.54
N ASP A 298 -18.82 12.11 6.98
CA ASP A 298 -19.24 11.93 8.36
C ASP A 298 -19.85 10.54 8.47
N VAL A 299 -18.99 9.55 8.72
CA VAL A 299 -19.39 8.16 8.88
C VAL A 299 -19.04 7.64 10.25
N TRP A 300 -19.83 6.69 10.75
CA TRP A 300 -19.58 6.05 12.02
C TRP A 300 -20.08 4.61 12.03
N TRP A 301 -19.56 3.84 12.98
CA TRP A 301 -20.04 2.50 13.28
C TRP A 301 -19.81 2.17 14.75
N THR A 302 -20.65 1.29 15.29
CA THR A 302 -20.49 0.72 16.62
C THR A 302 -19.90 -0.67 16.54
N LEU A 303 -19.12 -1.04 17.55
CA LEU A 303 -18.46 -2.32 17.67
C LEU A 303 -18.97 -3.03 18.93
N THR A 304 -19.09 -4.35 18.81
CA THR A 304 -19.06 -5.26 19.95
C THR A 304 -17.61 -5.60 20.30
N GLU A 305 -17.38 -6.10 21.52
CA GLU A 305 -16.01 -6.42 21.98
C GLU A 305 -15.35 -7.44 21.05
N ASP A 306 -16.09 -8.45 20.59
CA ASP A 306 -15.63 -9.43 19.59
C ASP A 306 -15.22 -8.75 18.27
N GLN A 307 -16.01 -7.79 17.77
CA GLN A 307 -15.67 -7.06 16.53
C GLN A 307 -14.42 -6.18 16.70
N ALA A 308 -14.28 -5.50 17.83
CA ALA A 308 -13.11 -4.69 18.17
C ALA A 308 -11.83 -5.55 18.20
N GLN A 309 -11.89 -6.70 18.89
CA GLN A 309 -10.77 -7.63 19.00
C GLN A 309 -10.39 -8.26 17.65
N ARG A 310 -11.37 -8.54 16.77
CA ARG A 310 -11.08 -9.00 15.40
C ARG A 310 -10.42 -7.91 14.58
N TRP A 311 -10.87 -6.66 14.70
CA TRP A 311 -10.30 -5.54 13.96
C TRP A 311 -8.84 -5.36 14.35
N ALA A 312 -8.54 -5.32 15.65
CA ALA A 312 -7.17 -5.22 16.16
C ALA A 312 -6.23 -6.35 15.67
N ARG A 313 -6.74 -7.56 15.47
CA ARG A 313 -5.95 -8.70 14.96
C ARG A 313 -5.70 -8.65 13.45
N GLY A 314 -6.62 -8.06 12.68
CA GLY A 314 -6.56 -8.07 11.22
C GLY A 314 -6.15 -6.75 10.58
N VAL A 315 -6.09 -5.66 11.35
CA VAL A 315 -5.87 -4.29 10.86
C VAL A 315 -4.52 -4.10 10.14
N TYR A 316 -3.51 -4.91 10.48
CA TYR A 316 -2.13 -4.64 10.12
C TYR A 316 -1.77 -5.11 8.71
N LEU A 317 -1.22 -4.20 7.93
CA LEU A 317 -0.56 -4.46 6.65
C LEU A 317 0.63 -3.48 6.51
N ARG A 318 1.85 -3.84 6.93
CA ARG A 318 3.03 -2.93 6.97
C ARG A 318 2.99 -1.74 6.00
N GLY A 319 2.88 -0.53 6.54
CA GLY A 319 2.71 0.72 5.79
C GLY A 319 1.29 1.02 5.34
N HIS A 320 0.31 0.27 5.86
CA HIS A 320 -1.12 0.39 5.63
C HIS A 320 -1.87 -0.17 6.86
N LEU A 321 -2.94 0.50 7.27
CA LEU A 321 -3.84 0.00 8.30
C LEU A 321 -5.24 -0.06 7.70
N PHE A 322 -5.92 -1.19 7.84
CA PHE A 322 -7.30 -1.36 7.39
C PHE A 322 -8.25 -0.61 8.31
N MET A 323 -8.76 0.53 7.83
CA MET A 323 -9.48 1.49 8.66
C MET A 323 -10.96 1.15 8.85
N PHE A 324 -11.50 0.22 8.05
CA PHE A 324 -12.84 -0.35 8.25
C PHE A 324 -12.75 -1.83 8.65
N PRO A 325 -13.47 -2.29 9.71
CA PRO A 325 -13.31 -3.65 10.23
C PRO A 325 -13.47 -4.78 9.19
N GLN A 326 -14.37 -4.65 8.21
CA GLN A 326 -14.57 -5.70 7.19
C GLN A 326 -13.34 -5.92 6.30
N GLU A 327 -12.47 -4.92 6.13
CA GLU A 327 -11.22 -5.06 5.39
C GLU A 327 -10.20 -5.93 6.16
N ALA A 328 -10.32 -5.97 7.50
CA ALA A 328 -9.47 -6.74 8.40
C ALA A 328 -9.98 -8.17 8.67
N TYR A 329 -11.18 -8.53 8.18
CA TYR A 329 -11.81 -9.82 8.44
C TYR A 329 -11.68 -10.78 7.24
N GLY A 330 -12.08 -12.04 7.44
CA GLY A 330 -12.19 -13.03 6.36
C GLY A 330 -10.87 -13.66 5.92
N GLY A 331 -9.80 -13.46 6.68
CA GLY A 331 -8.45 -13.93 6.32
C GLY A 331 -7.57 -14.19 7.54
N TYR A 332 -6.27 -14.33 7.30
CA TYR A 332 -5.25 -14.42 8.34
C TYR A 332 -4.56 -13.06 8.46
N GLY A 333 -4.50 -12.51 9.68
CA GLY A 333 -3.76 -11.27 9.94
C GLY A 333 -2.26 -11.40 9.65
N LEU A 334 -1.56 -10.28 9.54
CA LEU A 334 -0.11 -10.26 9.31
C LEU A 334 0.67 -10.05 10.61
N ASN A 335 1.82 -10.71 10.73
CA ASN A 335 2.66 -10.61 11.91
C ASN A 335 3.54 -9.36 11.84
N VAL A 336 3.45 -8.49 12.85
CA VAL A 336 4.22 -7.24 12.93
C VAL A 336 5.73 -7.51 13.00
N LEU A 337 6.13 -8.51 13.80
CA LEU A 337 7.54 -8.86 14.06
C LEU A 337 8.14 -9.70 12.93
N ASN A 338 7.37 -10.64 12.38
CA ASN A 338 7.84 -11.62 11.38
C ASN A 338 7.21 -11.41 10.01
N TYR A 339 6.97 -10.16 9.60
CA TYR A 339 6.35 -9.83 8.31
C TYR A 339 7.15 -10.40 7.11
N PRO A 340 6.50 -10.91 6.04
CA PRO A 340 5.06 -10.94 5.78
C PRO A 340 4.36 -12.19 6.33
N ALA A 341 4.92 -12.90 7.31
CA ALA A 341 4.29 -14.10 7.83
C ALA A 341 2.90 -13.80 8.39
N SER A 342 1.94 -14.68 8.10
CA SER A 342 0.60 -14.60 8.66
C SER A 342 0.59 -15.07 10.12
N VAL A 343 -0.33 -14.51 10.90
CA VAL A 343 -0.73 -15.13 12.17
C VAL A 343 -1.52 -16.41 11.86
N PRO A 344 -1.35 -17.49 12.66
CA PRO A 344 -2.00 -18.77 12.37
C PRO A 344 -3.52 -18.76 12.62
N GLU A 345 -4.02 -17.79 13.38
CA GLU A 345 -5.44 -17.67 13.71
C GLU A 345 -6.22 -17.03 12.55
N TYR A 346 -7.23 -17.74 12.06
CA TYR A 346 -8.15 -17.21 11.05
C TYR A 346 -9.15 -16.24 11.69
N ILE A 347 -9.37 -15.09 11.06
CA ILE A 347 -10.29 -14.05 11.49
C ILE A 347 -11.59 -14.20 10.68
N PRO A 348 -12.71 -14.66 11.27
CA PRO A 348 -13.92 -14.90 10.50
C PRO A 348 -14.55 -13.61 9.97
N ALA A 349 -15.12 -13.67 8.76
CA ALA A 349 -15.76 -12.54 8.07
C ALA A 349 -17.00 -11.96 8.77
N ALA A 350 -17.65 -12.75 9.63
CA ALA A 350 -18.85 -12.36 10.38
C ALA A 350 -18.58 -12.36 11.90
N PRO A 351 -19.21 -11.47 12.68
CA PRO A 351 -20.31 -10.57 12.29
C PRO A 351 -19.85 -9.33 11.51
N ILE A 352 -20.69 -8.86 10.60
CA ILE A 352 -20.45 -7.66 9.80
C ILE A 352 -20.68 -6.42 10.67
N VAL A 353 -19.88 -5.37 10.46
CA VAL A 353 -20.04 -4.05 11.06
C VAL A 353 -20.78 -3.16 10.06
N GLU A 354 -21.81 -2.48 10.53
CA GLU A 354 -22.64 -1.61 9.69
C GLU A 354 -22.07 -0.19 9.69
N LEU A 355 -21.70 0.29 8.50
CA LEU A 355 -21.29 1.67 8.29
C LEU A 355 -22.54 2.55 8.16
N ASN A 356 -22.57 3.64 8.92
CA ASN A 356 -23.65 4.61 8.92
C ASN A 356 -23.12 5.99 8.50
N GLY A 357 -23.95 6.81 7.85
CA GLY A 357 -23.65 8.22 7.61
C GLY A 357 -23.35 8.55 6.16
N THR A 358 -22.52 9.57 5.93
CA THR A 358 -22.25 10.13 4.60
C THR A 358 -20.78 10.01 4.24
N VAL A 359 -20.48 9.43 3.08
CA VAL A 359 -19.15 9.50 2.46
C VAL A 359 -19.17 10.60 1.41
N ALA A 360 -18.21 11.53 1.48
CA ALA A 360 -18.01 12.55 0.46
C ALA A 360 -16.56 12.54 -0.03
N ALA A 361 -16.37 12.56 -1.34
CA ALA A 361 -15.02 12.52 -1.91
C ALA A 361 -14.93 13.31 -3.22
N ARG A 362 -13.80 13.99 -3.40
CA ARG A 362 -13.33 14.56 -4.68
C ARG A 362 -12.03 13.91 -5.16
N ALA A 363 -11.45 13.02 -4.37
CA ALA A 363 -10.21 12.31 -4.69
C ALA A 363 -10.31 10.85 -4.26
N SER A 364 -9.62 9.98 -4.98
CA SER A 364 -9.45 8.56 -4.63
C SER A 364 -7.99 8.13 -4.86
N HIS A 365 -7.68 6.84 -4.65
CA HIS A 365 -6.34 6.28 -4.91
C HIS A 365 -5.86 6.57 -6.34
N ASN A 366 -6.82 6.75 -7.23
CA ASN A 366 -6.60 7.15 -8.59
C ASN A 366 -7.08 8.60 -8.73
N GLY A 367 -6.37 9.60 -8.22
CA GLY A 367 -6.62 11.02 -8.46
C GLY A 367 -8.05 11.57 -8.27
N TYR A 368 -8.43 12.58 -9.08
CA TYR A 368 -9.48 13.55 -8.71
C TYR A 368 -10.74 13.49 -9.58
N TYR A 369 -11.89 13.76 -8.97
CA TYR A 369 -13.23 13.65 -9.57
C TYR A 369 -14.13 14.82 -9.19
N SER A 370 -15.24 14.94 -9.92
CA SER A 370 -16.38 15.73 -9.45
C SER A 370 -16.88 15.16 -8.11
N ARG A 371 -17.34 16.04 -7.21
CA ARG A 371 -17.76 15.65 -5.86
C ARG A 371 -18.79 14.51 -5.90
N MET A 372 -18.45 13.39 -5.28
CA MET A 372 -19.35 12.27 -5.03
C MET A 372 -19.87 12.34 -3.61
N VAL A 373 -21.15 12.00 -3.41
CA VAL A 373 -21.78 11.92 -2.09
C VAL A 373 -22.64 10.67 -2.05
N GLN A 374 -22.40 9.81 -1.06
CA GLN A 374 -23.21 8.62 -0.80
C GLN A 374 -23.66 8.61 0.66
N VAL A 375 -24.94 8.27 0.89
CA VAL A 375 -25.58 8.23 2.21
C VAL A 375 -26.03 6.80 2.47
N TRP A 376 -25.72 6.30 3.66
CA TRP A 376 -26.06 4.96 4.14
C TRP A 376 -26.98 5.03 5.35
#